data_AF-A0A843HTV4-F1
#
_entry.id   AF-A0A843HTV4-F1
#
_cell.length_a   1.000
_cell.length_b   1.000
_cell.length_c   1.000
_cell.angle_alpha   90.00
_cell.angle_beta   90.00
_cell.angle_gamma   90.00
#
_symmetry.space_group_name_H-M   'P 1'
#
loop_
_entity.id
_entity.type
_entity.pdbx_description
1 polymer ?
#
loop_
_entity_poly.entity_id
_entity_poly.type
_entity_poly.pdbx_seq_one_letter_code
_entity_poly.pdbx_strand_id
1 'polypeptide(L)'
;KIIGVLPAENEVIPGLRRQKIGDYIVKPSDIDEIVEVTLDEALQGIVDVAKSSGLLVGISSGATVAALKKLNENEKITIIIFPDDLFKYMSILKSQILKGVKH
;
A
#
# COMPACT_ATOMS: atom_id res chain seq x y z
N LYS A 1 -15.79 9.42 3.30
CA LYS A 1 -15.23 9.14 1.97
C LYS A 1 -14.55 7.77 2.02
N ILE A 2 -14.87 6.88 1.10
CA ILE A 2 -14.27 5.55 0.95
C ILE A 2 -13.26 5.64 -0.18
N ILE A 3 -12.00 5.37 0.15
CA ILE A 3 -10.89 5.40 -0.81
C ILE A 3 -10.45 3.97 -1.10
N GLY A 4 -10.46 3.59 -2.37
CA GLY A 4 -9.85 2.36 -2.85
C GLY A 4 -8.36 2.56 -3.14
N VAL A 5 -7.54 1.57 -2.82
CA VAL A 5 -6.12 1.55 -3.19
C VAL A 5 -5.90 0.46 -4.23
N LEU A 6 -5.29 0.83 -5.35
CA LEU A 6 -5.08 -0.06 -6.49
C LEU A 6 -3.60 -0.05 -6.87
N PRO A 7 -2.97 -1.21 -7.15
CA PRO A 7 -1.64 -1.21 -7.74
C PRO A 7 -1.67 -0.45 -9.07
N ALA A 8 -0.69 0.41 -9.31
CA ALA A 8 -0.52 1.13 -10.57
C ALA A 8 -0.35 0.16 -11.76
N GLU A 9 -0.44 0.68 -12.97
CA GLU A 9 -0.31 -0.16 -14.16
C GLU A 9 1.04 -0.89 -14.19
N ASN A 10 1.02 -2.20 -14.48
CA ASN A 10 2.18 -3.10 -14.46
C ASN A 10 2.88 -3.31 -13.11
N GLU A 11 2.32 -2.78 -12.01
CA GLU A 11 2.86 -2.98 -10.67
C GLU A 11 2.24 -4.20 -9.97
N VAL A 12 3.05 -4.88 -9.17
CA VAL A 12 2.62 -6.01 -8.33
C VAL A 12 2.90 -5.67 -6.87
N ILE A 13 1.84 -5.40 -6.11
CA ILE A 13 1.90 -5.22 -4.66
C ILE A 13 1.40 -6.50 -3.98
N PRO A 14 2.25 -7.22 -3.23
CA PRO A 14 1.82 -8.42 -2.51
C PRO A 14 0.61 -8.15 -1.59
N GLY A 15 -0.41 -9.01 -1.69
CA GLY A 15 -1.68 -8.86 -0.98
C GLY A 15 -2.73 -7.99 -1.69
N LEU A 16 -2.36 -7.28 -2.77
CA LEU A 16 -3.28 -6.54 -3.61
C LEU A 16 -3.29 -7.09 -5.04
N ARG A 17 -4.40 -6.86 -5.74
CA ARG A 17 -4.53 -7.20 -7.15
C ARG A 17 -5.19 -6.04 -7.90
N ARG A 18 -4.62 -5.64 -9.04
CA ARG A 18 -5.28 -4.72 -9.96
C ARG A 18 -6.48 -5.41 -10.58
N GLN A 19 -7.68 -5.05 -10.12
CA GLN A 19 -8.95 -5.54 -10.67
C GLN A 19 -9.34 -4.70 -11.89
N LYS A 20 -9.90 -5.35 -12.92
CA LYS A 20 -10.43 -4.66 -14.10
C LYS A 20 -11.78 -4.03 -13.75
N ILE A 21 -12.10 -2.93 -14.41
CA ILE A 21 -13.41 -2.29 -14.32
C ILE A 21 -14.49 -3.32 -14.69
N GLY A 22 -15.42 -3.58 -13.78
CA GLY A 22 -16.48 -4.58 -13.91
C GLY A 22 -16.26 -5.88 -13.12
N ASP A 23 -15.05 -6.14 -12.63
CA ASP A 23 -14.68 -7.34 -11.86
C ASP A 23 -14.49 -7.05 -10.36
N TYR A 24 -14.87 -5.85 -9.93
CA TYR A 24 -14.71 -5.44 -8.53
C TYR A 24 -15.63 -6.28 -7.63
N ILE A 25 -15.02 -6.90 -6.62
CA ILE A 25 -15.76 -7.57 -5.53
C ILE A 25 -16.65 -6.55 -4.78
N VAL A 26 -16.23 -5.28 -4.76
CA VAL A 26 -16.98 -4.16 -4.19
C VAL A 26 -17.73 -3.43 -5.31
N LYS A 27 -18.98 -3.00 -5.07
CA LYS A 27 -19.72 -2.23 -6.06
C LYS A 27 -18.97 -0.91 -6.33
N PRO A 28 -18.68 -0.56 -7.60
CA PRO A 28 -17.97 0.68 -7.91
C PRO A 28 -18.65 1.94 -7.37
N SER A 29 -19.98 1.91 -7.19
CA SER A 29 -20.76 2.99 -6.59
C SER A 29 -20.43 3.29 -5.12
N ASP A 30 -19.81 2.34 -4.42
CA ASP A 30 -19.52 2.45 -2.99
C ASP A 30 -18.11 3.02 -2.72
N ILE A 31 -17.32 3.27 -3.78
CA ILE A 31 -15.97 3.81 -3.72
C ILE A 31 -15.98 5.23 -4.28
N ASP A 32 -15.62 6.21 -3.46
CA ASP A 32 -15.64 7.62 -3.87
C ASP A 32 -14.43 7.98 -4.76
N GLU A 33 -13.28 7.35 -4.52
CA GLU A 33 -12.04 7.59 -5.26
C GLU A 33 -11.13 6.36 -5.23
N ILE A 34 -10.36 6.16 -6.30
CA ILE A 34 -9.31 5.15 -6.37
C ILE A 34 -7.96 5.85 -6.49
N VAL A 35 -7.03 5.51 -5.59
CA VAL A 35 -5.64 5.98 -5.65
C VAL A 35 -4.75 4.85 -6.14
N GLU A 36 -4.02 5.12 -7.22
CA GLU A 36 -3.03 4.18 -7.74
C GLU A 36 -1.69 4.34 -7.01
N VAL A 37 -1.08 3.22 -6.65
CA VAL A 37 0.14 3.17 -5.86
C VAL A 37 1.13 2.21 -6.50
N THR A 38 2.40 2.61 -6.59
CA THR A 38 3.49 1.72 -7.06
C THR A 38 4.06 0.88 -5.93
N LEU A 39 4.80 -0.19 -6.25
CA LEU A 39 5.47 -0.98 -5.23
C LEU A 39 6.45 -0.14 -4.40
N ASP A 40 7.21 0.75 -5.05
CA ASP A 40 8.20 1.61 -4.37
C ASP A 40 7.53 2.57 -3.38
N GLU A 41 6.39 3.15 -3.75
CA GLU A 41 5.60 4.00 -2.86
C GLU A 41 5.07 3.21 -1.66
N ALA A 42 4.58 2.00 -1.89
CA ALA A 42 4.11 1.13 -0.82
C ALA A 42 5.25 0.76 0.14
N LEU A 43 6.44 0.43 -0.37
CA LEU A 43 7.62 0.13 0.44
C LEU A 43 8.06 1.35 1.26
N GLN A 44 8.04 2.54 0.66
CA GLN A 44 8.31 3.78 1.39
C GLN A 44 7.30 3.99 2.52
N GLY A 45 6.02 3.69 2.28
CA GLY A 45 4.97 3.72 3.31
C GLY A 45 5.27 2.81 4.51
N ILE A 46 5.81 1.60 4.28
CA ILE A 46 6.24 0.69 5.37
C ILE A 46 7.35 1.35 6.20
N VAL A 47 8.35 1.93 5.52
CA VAL A 47 9.49 2.60 6.18
C VAL A 47 8.99 3.74 7.06
N ASP A 48 8.01 4.51 6.58
CA ASP A 48 7.47 5.65 7.32
C ASP A 48 6.67 5.22 8.56
N VAL A 49 5.88 4.15 8.46
CA VAL A 49 5.17 3.56 9.61
C VAL A 49 6.15 3.03 10.64
N ALA A 50 7.18 2.31 10.21
CA ALA A 50 8.21 1.77 11.10
C ALA A 50 8.94 2.89 11.84
N LYS A 51 9.31 3.98 11.14
CA LYS A 51 10.01 5.13 11.75
C LYS A 51 9.13 5.92 12.72
N SER A 52 7.84 6.09 12.43
CA SER A 52 6.94 6.93 13.22
C SER A 52 6.31 6.21 14.41
N SER A 53 6.02 4.91 14.27
CA SER A 53 5.26 4.14 15.25
C SER A 53 5.97 2.90 15.81
N GLY A 54 7.07 2.47 15.18
CA GLY A 54 7.76 1.21 15.51
C GLY A 54 7.04 -0.05 15.00
N LEU A 55 5.92 0.08 14.28
CA LEU A 55 5.16 -1.06 13.76
C LEU A 55 5.76 -1.60 12.46
N LEU A 56 5.89 -2.93 12.37
CA LEU A 56 6.33 -3.63 11.18
C LEU A 56 5.12 -4.20 10.42
N VAL A 57 4.63 -3.43 9.44
CA VAL A 57 3.39 -3.72 8.70
C VAL A 57 3.66 -4.34 7.34
N GLY A 58 2.70 -5.09 6.80
CA GLY A 58 2.80 -5.67 5.46
C GLY A 58 2.83 -4.64 4.32
N ILE A 59 3.10 -5.12 3.09
CA ILE A 59 3.29 -4.23 1.93
C ILE A 59 1.98 -3.55 1.51
N SER A 60 0.84 -4.25 1.60
CA SER A 60 -0.48 -3.68 1.35
C SER A 60 -0.81 -2.54 2.32
N SER A 61 -0.41 -2.65 3.59
CA SER A 61 -0.50 -1.58 4.59
C SER A 61 0.29 -0.36 4.18
N GLY A 62 1.53 -0.55 3.71
CA GLY A 62 2.36 0.53 3.15
C GLY A 62 1.68 1.24 1.97
N ALA A 63 0.96 0.51 1.12
CA ALA A 63 0.21 1.10 0.02
C ALA A 63 -0.91 2.05 0.49
N THR A 64 -1.59 1.74 1.60
CA THR A 64 -2.61 2.64 2.17
C THR A 64 -2.02 3.93 2.71
N VAL A 65 -0.81 3.88 3.27
CA VAL A 65 -0.07 5.05 3.76
C VAL A 65 0.39 5.93 2.60
N ALA A 66 0.88 5.32 1.51
CA ALA A 66 1.23 6.04 0.30
C ALA A 66 -0.01 6.75 -0.29
N ALA A 67 -1.15 6.08 -0.35
CA ALA A 67 -2.40 6.67 -0.81
C ALA A 67 -2.82 7.88 0.05
N LEU A 68 -2.76 7.76 1.38
CA LEU A 68 -3.04 8.86 2.31
C LEU A 68 -2.16 10.09 2.01
N LYS A 69 -0.86 9.88 1.78
CA LYS A 69 0.07 10.96 1.45
C LYS A 69 -0.25 11.65 0.13
N LYS A 70 -0.70 10.90 -0.88
CA LYS A 70 -1.10 11.47 -2.18
C LYS A 70 -2.37 12.31 -2.08
N LEU A 71 -3.32 11.89 -1.25
CA LEU A 71 -4.58 12.62 -1.03
C LEU A 71 -4.35 13.98 -0.34
N ASN A 72 -3.29 14.09 0.48
CA ASN A 72 -2.90 15.31 1.18
C ASN A 72 -4.05 15.95 2.00
N GLU A 73 -4.96 15.13 2.55
CA GLU A 73 -6.13 15.57 3.32
C GLU A 73 -5.81 15.71 4.83
N ASN A 74 -4.76 16.46 5.18
CA ASN A 74 -4.21 16.53 6.55
C ASN A 74 -5.16 17.12 7.62
N GLU A 75 -6.26 17.75 7.21
CA GLU A 75 -7.25 18.37 8.11
C GLU A 75 -8.45 17.46 8.43
N LYS A 76 -8.45 16.21 7.95
CA LYS A 76 -9.55 15.26 8.17
C LYS A 76 -9.13 14.06 9.03
N ILE A 77 -10.06 13.59 9.86
CA ILE A 77 -9.90 12.30 10.54
C ILE A 77 -9.95 11.20 9.48
N THR A 78 -8.85 10.46 9.36
CA THR A 78 -8.71 9.37 8.39
C THR A 78 -8.41 8.06 9.11
N ILE A 79 -9.11 7.00 8.71
CA ILE A 79 -8.88 5.64 9.20
C ILE A 79 -8.20 4.85 8.07
N ILE A 80 -7.05 4.24 8.39
CA ILE A 80 -6.32 3.34 7.48
C ILE A 80 -6.33 1.92 8.06
N ILE A 81 -6.43 0.93 7.18
CA ILE A 81 -6.54 -0.49 7.54
C ILE A 81 -5.23 -1.19 7.20
N PHE A 82 -4.61 -1.84 8.18
CA PHE A 82 -3.43 -2.67 8.00
C PHE A 82 -3.83 -4.15 8.07
N PRO A 83 -3.89 -4.86 6.93
CA PRO A 83 -4.42 -6.23 6.89
C PRO A 83 -3.52 -7.25 7.58
N ASP A 84 -2.21 -7.01 7.61
CA ASP A 84 -1.20 -7.90 8.17
C ASP A 84 0.11 -7.21 8.57
N ASP A 85 0.97 -8.00 9.20
CA ASP A 85 2.33 -7.65 9.61
C ASP A 85 3.39 -8.05 8.57
N LEU A 86 4.59 -7.50 8.73
CA LEU A 86 5.70 -7.67 7.79
C LEU A 86 6.30 -9.09 7.78
N PHE A 87 6.02 -9.92 8.79
CA PHE A 87 6.68 -11.22 8.97
C PHE A 87 6.38 -12.19 7.82
N LYS A 88 5.22 -12.04 7.17
CA LYS A 88 4.84 -12.81 5.98
C LYS A 88 5.68 -12.50 4.73
N TYR A 89 6.35 -11.35 4.69
CA TYR A 89 7.05 -10.85 3.50
C TYR A 89 8.57 -10.83 3.62
N MET A 90 9.12 -11.46 4.68
CA MET A 90 10.55 -11.45 4.99
C MET A 90 11.41 -12.02 3.85
N SER A 91 10.87 -12.90 3.00
CA SER A 91 11.53 -13.43 1.80
C SER A 91 11.66 -12.40 0.67
N ILE A 92 10.62 -11.57 0.45
CA ILE A 92 10.60 -10.51 -0.57
C ILE A 92 11.57 -9.40 -0.18
N LEU A 93 11.53 -8.99 1.10
CA LEU A 93 12.44 -7.97 1.61
C LEU A 93 13.91 -8.39 1.49
N LYS A 94 14.24 -9.64 1.80
CA LYS A 94 15.60 -10.16 1.61
C LYS A 94 16.06 -10.00 0.16
N SER A 95 15.19 -10.28 -0.82
CA SER A 95 15.53 -10.12 -2.24
C SER A 95 15.83 -8.66 -2.60
N GLN A 96 15.05 -7.71 -2.08
CA GLN A 96 15.26 -6.29 -2.37
C GLN A 96 16.48 -5.70 -1.64
N ILE A 97 16.70 -6.07 -0.38
CA ILE A 97 17.91 -5.68 0.37
C ILE A 97 19.17 -6.23 -0.33
N LEU A 98 19.16 -7.50 -0.75
CA LEU A 98 20.30 -8.11 -1.47
C LEU A 98 20.57 -7.47 -2.83
N LYS A 99 19.55 -6.88 -3.47
CA LYS A 99 19.74 -6.09 -4.71
C LYS A 99 20.42 -4.74 -4.42
N GLY A 100 20.13 -4.11 -3.28
CA GLY A 100 20.75 -2.84 -2.87
C GLY A 100 22.18 -2.94 -2.33
N VAL A 101 22.62 -4.12 -1.89
CA VAL A 101 23.99 -4.36 -1.34
C VAL A 101 25.01 -4.70 -2.42
N LYS A 102 24.60 -4.86 -3.69
CA LYS A 102 25.49 -5.17 -4.82
C LYS A 102 26.16 -3.96 -5.48
N HIS A 103 26.20 -2.81 -4.81
CA HIS A 103 26.97 -1.64 -5.25
C HIS A 103 28.17 -1.41 -4.33
#